data_AF-A0A2M7MDG8-F1
#
_entry.id   AF-A0A2M7MDG8-F1
#
_cell.length_a   1.000
_cell.length_b   1.000
_cell.length_c   1.000
_cell.angle_alpha   90.00
_cell.angle_beta   90.00
_cell.angle_gamma   90.00
#
_symmetry.space_group_name_H-M   'P 1'
#
loop_
_entity.id
_entity.type
_entity.pdbx_description
1 polymer ?
#
loop_
_entity_poly.entity_id
_entity_poly.type
_entity_poly.pdbx_seq_one_letter_code
_entity_poly.pdbx_strand_id
1 'polypeptide(L)'
;MQVLTHKGQYKLVYHTQVRPYSGKLFTLIVTGQPSEKIEATKEHPFLVVKRKYKNEKNKDWNQEWLPVKDVEKGDYVCTPIDQTIKSQEILIYEVPVGNGASGWQLEKLQIPCTQELFKLIGYYLAEGSISGGSYLNFSFSKLEREYIEEVKRLIKFVFSENRVREFHHEKNNGTNVVISSVRLCRFFEQFGTHSNDKQMPDWVLQESLEKQAVLIDAWYKGDGNYYKKQNIHGFKEVFRISTVSRNLSLQGRMLLLRLGIASSLNQQDKSSSGRQTMYNLVIGGEYMISFGKIVGQPIQPKMWNKKRATYYFVDDKYLYSPVKKIDSKEVDNISVYNFSVKEDESYVADGVAVHNCTAPNFSSGSLHAAVVEIYVKKGARCQYTTVQNWYKNIYNLVTKRAYVEEEAEMIWTDFNMGSKVTMKYPGFVLAGKGARGEVLSMALAGAGQH
;
A
#
# COMPACT_ATOMS: atom_id res chain seq x y z
N MET A 1 3.37 14.71 -1.27
CA MET A 1 2.69 13.44 -0.91
C MET A 1 3.73 12.33 -0.83
N GLN A 2 3.60 11.39 0.09
CA GLN A 2 4.43 10.17 0.15
C GLN A 2 3.59 8.94 -0.18
N VAL A 3 4.21 7.91 -0.73
CA VAL A 3 3.57 6.62 -1.05
C VAL A 3 4.45 5.46 -0.58
N LEU A 4 3.82 4.35 -0.20
CA LEU A 4 4.52 3.10 0.14
C LEU A 4 5.07 2.47 -1.15
N THR A 5 6.35 2.09 -1.16
CA THR A 5 7.02 1.46 -2.31
C THR A 5 7.11 -0.06 -2.16
N HIS A 6 7.57 -0.76 -3.19
CA HIS A 6 7.79 -2.20 -3.12
C HIS A 6 8.77 -2.61 -2.01
N LYS A 7 9.64 -1.70 -1.54
CA LYS A 7 10.59 -1.97 -0.44
C LYS A 7 9.98 -1.84 0.95
N GLY A 8 8.68 -1.57 1.06
CA GLY A 8 8.02 -1.39 2.36
C GLY A 8 8.40 -0.09 3.06
N GLN A 9 8.74 0.96 2.29
CA GLN A 9 9.11 2.27 2.82
C GLN A 9 8.30 3.38 2.15
N TYR A 10 8.04 4.47 2.88
CA TYR A 10 7.41 5.65 2.31
C TYR A 10 8.43 6.53 1.60
N LYS A 11 8.16 6.88 0.34
CA LYS A 11 8.99 7.76 -0.47
C LYS A 11 8.18 8.91 -1.06
N LEU A 12 8.86 10.03 -1.33
CA LEU A 12 8.25 11.23 -1.88
C LEU A 12 7.87 11.01 -3.35
N VAL A 13 6.65 11.36 -3.71
CA VAL A 13 6.23 11.52 -5.10
C VAL A 13 6.77 12.86 -5.59
N TYR A 14 7.69 12.84 -6.56
CA TYR A 14 8.28 14.06 -7.11
C TYR A 14 7.62 14.50 -8.42
N HIS A 15 6.86 13.61 -9.06
CA HIS A 15 6.13 13.92 -10.28
C HIS A 15 4.85 13.08 -10.39
N THR A 16 3.75 13.71 -10.78
CA THR A 16 2.46 13.06 -11.06
C THR A 16 2.11 13.24 -12.51
N GLN A 17 1.73 12.16 -13.19
CA GLN A 17 1.40 12.14 -14.60
C GLN A 17 -0.05 11.76 -14.80
N VAL A 18 -0.72 12.47 -15.72
CA VAL A 18 -2.05 12.13 -16.22
C VAL A 18 -2.00 12.20 -17.73
N ARG A 19 -2.55 11.20 -18.41
CA ARG A 19 -2.67 11.21 -19.87
C ARG A 19 -3.97 10.56 -20.33
N PRO A 20 -4.52 10.97 -21.48
CA PRO A 20 -5.59 10.20 -22.12
C PRO A 20 -5.04 8.85 -22.60
N TYR A 21 -5.88 7.82 -22.52
CA TYR A 21 -5.57 6.47 -22.98
C TYR A 21 -6.76 5.89 -23.73
N SER A 22 -6.49 5.42 -24.95
CA SER A 22 -7.37 4.58 -25.74
C SER A 22 -6.67 3.26 -26.02
N GLY A 23 -7.37 2.16 -25.82
CA GLY A 23 -6.86 0.80 -25.99
C GLY A 23 -7.30 -0.14 -24.88
N LYS A 24 -6.66 -1.29 -24.80
CA LYS A 24 -7.03 -2.34 -23.85
C LYS A 24 -6.68 -1.96 -22.41
N LEU A 25 -7.68 -1.87 -21.54
CA LEU A 25 -7.53 -1.71 -20.09
C LEU A 25 -7.72 -3.07 -19.42
N PHE A 26 -6.79 -3.45 -18.56
CA PHE A 26 -6.83 -4.72 -17.82
C PHE A 26 -7.35 -4.47 -16.42
N THR A 27 -8.20 -5.37 -15.92
CA THR A 27 -8.72 -5.35 -14.56
C THR A 27 -8.24 -6.61 -13.83
N LEU A 28 -7.41 -6.41 -12.80
CA LEU A 28 -6.90 -7.48 -11.94
C LEU A 28 -7.77 -7.63 -10.70
N ILE A 29 -8.21 -8.86 -10.41
CA ILE A 29 -8.91 -9.21 -9.18
C ILE A 29 -8.05 -10.17 -8.38
N VAL A 30 -7.66 -9.75 -7.17
CA VAL A 30 -6.75 -10.50 -6.29
C VAL A 30 -7.53 -11.32 -5.27
N THR A 31 -7.06 -12.53 -4.98
CA THR A 31 -7.68 -13.39 -3.96
C THR A 31 -7.64 -12.70 -2.59
N GLY A 32 -8.76 -12.69 -1.87
CA GLY A 32 -8.86 -12.03 -0.56
C GLY A 32 -9.09 -10.53 -0.61
N GLN A 33 -9.18 -9.92 -1.80
CA GLN A 33 -9.59 -8.52 -2.02
C GLN A 33 -10.65 -8.45 -3.14
N PRO A 34 -11.81 -9.12 -2.99
CA PRO A 34 -12.79 -9.20 -4.06
C PRO A 34 -13.44 -7.86 -4.45
N SER A 35 -13.41 -6.85 -3.57
CA SER A 35 -13.98 -5.52 -3.82
C SER A 35 -13.03 -4.55 -4.51
N GLU A 36 -11.71 -4.77 -4.38
CA GLU A 36 -10.69 -3.89 -4.93
C GLU A 36 -10.29 -4.42 -6.32
N LYS A 37 -10.53 -3.61 -7.34
CA LYS A 37 -10.21 -3.92 -8.74
C LYS A 37 -9.09 -3.00 -9.17
N ILE A 38 -7.95 -3.58 -9.52
CA ILE A 38 -6.82 -2.80 -10.01
C ILE A 38 -6.94 -2.70 -11.53
N GLU A 39 -7.17 -1.50 -12.04
CA GLU A 39 -7.21 -1.25 -13.47
C GLU A 39 -5.88 -0.65 -13.95
N ALA A 40 -5.31 -1.23 -15.00
CA ALA A 40 -4.02 -0.81 -15.51
C ALA A 40 -3.92 -0.92 -17.03
N THR A 41 -3.13 -0.04 -17.63
CA THR A 41 -2.80 -0.12 -19.07
C THR A 41 -1.96 -1.36 -19.36
N LYS A 42 -2.05 -1.87 -20.59
CA LYS A 42 -1.43 -3.12 -21.05
C LYS A 42 0.03 -3.35 -20.60
N GLU A 43 0.85 -2.30 -20.59
CA GLU A 43 2.29 -2.39 -20.31
C GLU A 43 2.65 -2.04 -18.86
N HIS A 44 1.67 -1.74 -18.00
CA HIS A 44 1.95 -1.31 -16.63
C HIS A 44 2.53 -2.46 -15.80
N PRO A 45 3.72 -2.32 -15.19
CA PRO A 45 4.38 -3.42 -14.50
C PRO A 45 3.84 -3.64 -13.08
N PHE A 46 3.61 -4.91 -12.74
CA PHE A 46 3.25 -5.40 -11.41
C PHE A 46 4.40 -6.26 -10.85
N LEU A 47 4.64 -6.20 -9.54
CA LEU A 47 5.59 -7.10 -8.89
C LEU A 47 4.94 -8.47 -8.68
N VAL A 48 5.41 -9.47 -9.41
CA VAL A 48 4.74 -10.77 -9.55
C VAL A 48 5.70 -11.92 -9.28
N VAL A 49 5.16 -13.04 -8.79
CA VAL A 49 5.81 -14.35 -8.79
C VAL A 49 4.97 -15.29 -9.66
N LYS A 50 5.54 -15.79 -10.76
CA LYS A 50 4.85 -16.73 -11.66
C LYS A 50 4.54 -18.04 -10.95
N ARG A 51 3.32 -18.55 -11.15
CA ARG A 51 2.90 -19.82 -10.56
C ARG A 51 3.54 -20.98 -11.31
N LYS A 52 4.32 -21.82 -10.60
CA LYS A 52 4.97 -23.00 -11.23
C LYS A 52 3.98 -24.16 -11.48
N TYR A 53 3.07 -24.40 -10.54
CA TYR A 53 2.10 -25.51 -10.62
C TYR A 53 0.70 -25.06 -10.18
N LYS A 54 -0.32 -25.40 -10.98
CA LYS A 54 -1.71 -24.95 -10.79
C LYS A 54 -2.28 -25.18 -9.37
N ASN A 55 -1.94 -26.30 -8.74
CA ASN A 55 -2.53 -26.73 -7.47
C ASN A 55 -1.55 -26.73 -6.28
N GLU A 56 -0.28 -26.35 -6.47
CA GLU A 56 0.74 -26.38 -5.42
C GLU A 56 1.43 -25.04 -5.22
N LYS A 57 1.55 -24.57 -3.97
CA LYS A 57 2.26 -23.33 -3.68
C LYS A 57 3.69 -23.42 -4.21
N ASN A 58 4.23 -22.29 -4.67
CA ASN A 58 5.63 -22.22 -5.04
C ASN A 58 6.52 -22.55 -3.81
N LYS A 59 7.64 -23.21 -4.07
CA LYS A 59 8.73 -23.38 -3.10
C LYS A 59 9.73 -22.22 -3.12
N ASP A 60 9.71 -21.47 -4.21
CA ASP A 60 10.64 -20.39 -4.53
C ASP A 60 9.81 -19.19 -5.00
N TRP A 61 10.07 -18.03 -4.39
CA TRP A 61 9.26 -16.82 -4.45
C TRP A 61 10.00 -15.65 -5.10
N ASN A 62 10.90 -15.94 -6.04
CA ASN A 62 11.60 -14.93 -6.83
C ASN A 62 10.60 -14.00 -7.53
N GLN A 63 10.67 -12.71 -7.20
CA GLN A 63 9.80 -11.70 -7.78
C GLN A 63 10.39 -11.13 -9.07
N GLU A 64 9.51 -10.77 -9.99
CA GLU A 64 9.86 -10.06 -11.22
C GLU A 64 8.79 -9.00 -11.54
N TRP A 65 9.22 -7.94 -12.23
CA TRP A 65 8.30 -6.93 -12.74
C TRP A 65 7.74 -7.37 -14.08
N LEU A 66 6.44 -7.65 -14.13
CA LEU A 66 5.76 -8.09 -15.35
C LEU A 66 4.68 -7.09 -15.78
N PRO A 67 4.59 -6.76 -17.07
CA PRO A 67 3.41 -6.07 -17.61
C PRO A 67 2.12 -6.82 -17.26
N VAL A 68 1.05 -6.11 -16.92
CA VAL A 68 -0.25 -6.73 -16.56
C VAL A 68 -0.78 -7.71 -17.61
N LYS A 69 -0.45 -7.51 -18.89
CA LYS A 69 -0.84 -8.40 -20.01
C LYS A 69 -0.22 -9.80 -19.93
N ASP A 70 0.93 -9.94 -19.25
CA ASP A 70 1.71 -11.17 -19.13
C ASP A 70 1.46 -11.89 -17.78
N VAL A 71 0.67 -11.25 -16.90
CA VAL A 71 0.18 -11.84 -15.65
C VAL A 71 -0.95 -12.80 -15.97
N GLU A 72 -0.94 -13.96 -15.33
CA GLU A 72 -1.94 -15.02 -15.54
C GLU A 72 -2.70 -15.34 -14.24
N LYS A 73 -3.88 -15.95 -14.40
CA LYS A 73 -4.67 -16.42 -13.27
C LYS A 73 -3.85 -17.44 -12.45
N GLY A 74 -3.74 -17.19 -11.15
CA GLY A 74 -3.01 -18.05 -10.21
C GLY A 74 -1.57 -17.61 -9.93
N ASP A 75 -0.99 -16.73 -10.76
CA ASP A 75 0.23 -16.00 -10.42
C ASP A 75 0.03 -15.20 -9.14
N TYR A 76 1.11 -14.88 -8.44
CA TYR A 76 1.03 -14.14 -7.19
C TYR A 76 1.43 -12.69 -7.42
N VAL A 77 0.59 -11.75 -7.00
CA VAL A 77 0.98 -10.36 -6.84
C VAL A 77 1.52 -10.11 -5.45
N CYS A 78 2.45 -9.16 -5.34
CA CYS A 78 3.11 -8.82 -4.09
C CYS A 78 2.50 -7.56 -3.46
N THR A 79 2.04 -7.69 -2.22
CA THR A 79 1.68 -6.58 -1.34
C THR A 79 2.85 -6.32 -0.39
N PRO A 80 3.57 -5.20 -0.49
CA PRO A 80 4.68 -4.92 0.41
C PRO A 80 4.16 -4.64 1.83
N ILE A 81 4.92 -5.10 2.81
CA ILE A 81 4.67 -4.87 4.24
C ILE A 81 5.35 -3.55 4.62
N ASP A 82 4.62 -2.63 5.26
CA ASP A 82 5.22 -1.40 5.80
C ASP A 82 6.21 -1.73 6.93
N GLN A 83 7.48 -1.42 6.69
CA GLN A 83 8.60 -1.65 7.61
C GLN A 83 8.87 -0.43 8.49
N THR A 84 8.10 0.64 8.34
CA THR A 84 8.33 1.89 9.08
C THR A 84 7.97 1.70 10.55
N ILE A 85 8.95 1.93 11.43
CA ILE A 85 8.76 1.97 12.88
C ILE A 85 9.23 3.33 13.38
N LYS A 86 8.30 4.14 13.91
CA LYS A 86 8.53 5.43 14.55
C LYS A 86 8.05 5.36 15.99
N SER A 87 8.77 4.59 16.80
CA SER A 87 8.41 4.41 18.20
C SER A 87 8.67 5.66 19.02
N GLN A 88 7.71 6.01 19.86
CA GLN A 88 7.81 7.12 20.80
C GLN A 88 7.39 6.68 22.20
N GLU A 89 7.98 7.29 23.23
CA GLU A 89 7.60 7.07 24.63
C GLU A 89 6.47 8.00 25.06
N ILE A 90 6.50 9.24 24.59
CA ILE A 90 5.50 10.27 24.88
C ILE A 90 4.99 10.84 23.55
N LEU A 91 3.68 10.84 23.38
CA LEU A 91 3.00 11.55 22.30
C LEU A 91 2.64 12.95 22.78
N ILE A 92 3.16 13.97 22.07
CA ILE A 92 2.73 15.36 22.26
C ILE A 92 1.62 15.64 21.26
N TYR A 93 0.41 15.94 21.75
CA TYR A 93 -0.76 16.20 20.90
C TYR A 93 -1.40 17.54 21.26
N GLU A 94 -1.57 18.41 20.27
CA GLU A 94 -2.16 19.73 20.46
C GLU A 94 -3.69 19.66 20.31
N VAL A 95 -4.42 20.10 21.33
CA VAL A 95 -5.88 20.18 21.33
C VAL A 95 -6.35 21.63 21.45
N PRO A 96 -7.27 22.09 20.59
CA PRO A 96 -7.90 23.39 20.77
C PRO A 96 -8.91 23.33 21.92
N VAL A 97 -8.73 24.19 22.92
CA VAL A 97 -9.59 24.33 24.10
C VAL A 97 -10.09 25.77 24.24
N GLY A 98 -11.30 25.94 24.78
CA GLY A 98 -11.94 27.25 24.96
C GLY A 98 -13.26 27.37 24.21
N ASN A 99 -13.95 28.50 24.41
CA ASN A 99 -15.16 28.86 23.68
C ASN A 99 -14.82 29.99 22.70
N GLY A 100 -15.34 29.93 21.48
CA GLY A 100 -15.04 30.88 20.39
C GLY A 100 -15.21 32.38 20.72
N ALA A 101 -15.94 32.71 21.80
CA ALA A 101 -16.07 34.08 22.31
C ALA A 101 -14.79 34.63 22.98
N SER A 102 -13.95 33.76 23.55
CA SER A 102 -12.69 34.11 24.23
C SER A 102 -11.45 33.80 23.38
N GLY A 103 -11.66 33.26 22.17
CA GLY A 103 -10.61 32.66 21.35
C GLY A 103 -10.32 31.20 21.73
N TRP A 104 -9.84 30.44 20.75
CA TRP A 104 -9.32 29.09 20.98
C TRP A 104 -7.87 29.18 21.48
N GLN A 105 -7.55 28.44 22.53
CA GLN A 105 -6.18 28.24 23.00
C GLN A 105 -5.73 26.82 22.62
N LEU A 106 -4.50 26.69 22.15
CA LEU A 106 -3.89 25.38 21.90
C LEU A 106 -3.26 24.85 23.18
N GLU A 107 -3.79 23.76 23.69
CA GLU A 107 -3.24 23.04 24.84
C GLU A 107 -2.44 21.82 24.35
N LYS A 108 -1.25 21.61 24.92
CA LYS A 108 -0.39 20.46 24.61
C LYS A 108 -0.65 19.34 25.61
N LEU A 109 -1.22 18.24 25.14
CA LEU A 109 -1.34 17.00 25.91
C LEU A 109 -0.05 16.20 25.77
N GLN A 110 0.52 15.78 26.89
CA GLN A 110 1.61 14.81 26.93
C GLN A 110 1.04 13.45 27.33
N ILE A 111 1.00 12.51 26.40
CA ILE A 111 0.32 11.24 26.56
C ILE A 111 1.36 10.12 26.52
N PRO A 112 1.46 9.26 27.55
CA PRO A 112 2.34 8.10 27.52
C PRO A 112 1.94 7.17 26.36
N CYS A 113 2.85 6.98 25.40
CA CYS A 113 2.62 6.14 24.22
C CYS A 113 2.89 4.67 24.56
N THR A 114 2.09 4.12 25.47
CA THR A 114 2.23 2.80 26.08
C THR A 114 1.34 1.74 25.42
N GLN A 115 1.50 0.47 25.79
CA GLN A 115 0.58 -0.58 25.35
C GLN A 115 -0.85 -0.32 25.84
N GLU A 116 -1.01 0.29 27.03
CA GLU A 116 -2.29 0.70 27.59
C GLU A 116 -3.01 1.73 26.73
N LEU A 117 -2.29 2.71 26.17
CA LEU A 117 -2.86 3.66 25.20
C LEU A 117 -3.37 2.91 23.97
N PHE A 118 -2.58 1.99 23.42
CA PHE A 118 -2.96 1.22 22.22
C PHE A 118 -4.15 0.29 22.48
N LYS A 119 -4.22 -0.30 23.68
CA LYS A 119 -5.39 -1.07 24.13
C LYS A 119 -6.64 -0.21 24.17
N LEU A 120 -6.54 0.99 24.73
CA LEU A 120 -7.65 1.93 24.81
C LEU A 120 -8.09 2.43 23.42
N ILE A 121 -7.15 2.67 22.51
CA ILE A 121 -7.44 2.98 21.10
C ILE A 121 -8.20 1.82 20.45
N GLY A 122 -7.78 0.56 20.67
CA GLY A 122 -8.49 -0.60 20.15
C GLY A 122 -9.94 -0.68 20.62
N TYR A 123 -10.19 -0.45 21.92
CA TYR A 123 -11.56 -0.33 22.45
C TYR A 123 -12.33 0.85 21.86
N TYR A 124 -11.68 1.98 21.60
CA TYR A 124 -12.34 3.15 21.00
C TYR A 124 -12.74 2.91 19.54
N LEU A 125 -11.91 2.18 18.78
CA LEU A 125 -12.20 1.83 17.40
C LEU A 125 -13.40 0.87 17.31
N ALA A 126 -13.57 -0.01 18.29
CA ALA A 126 -14.70 -0.93 18.40
C ALA A 126 -15.97 -0.24 18.91
N GLU A 127 -15.90 0.29 20.14
CA GLU A 127 -17.07 0.67 20.93
C GLU A 127 -17.18 2.18 21.18
N GLY A 128 -16.18 2.94 20.72
CA GLY A 128 -16.04 4.35 21.03
C GLY A 128 -16.87 5.27 20.14
N SER A 129 -17.42 6.34 20.72
CA SER A 129 -18.06 7.43 19.96
C SER A 129 -17.92 8.77 20.69
N ILE A 130 -18.15 9.86 19.98
CA ILE A 130 -18.16 11.22 20.56
C ILE A 130 -19.55 11.82 20.38
N SER A 131 -20.13 12.33 21.46
CA SER A 131 -21.43 13.02 21.44
C SER A 131 -21.28 14.47 21.85
N GLY A 132 -21.83 15.39 21.06
CA GLY A 132 -21.84 16.83 21.35
C GLY A 132 -20.45 17.46 21.56
N GLY A 133 -19.39 16.83 21.04
CA GLY A 133 -17.99 17.28 21.18
C GLY A 133 -17.44 17.29 22.60
N SER A 134 -18.21 16.83 23.59
CA SER A 134 -17.88 16.98 25.02
C SER A 134 -18.00 15.68 25.82
N TYR A 135 -18.60 14.65 25.22
CA TYR A 135 -18.80 13.34 25.83
C TYR A 135 -18.11 12.27 24.98
N LEU A 136 -17.07 11.67 25.55
CA LEU A 136 -16.44 10.47 25.02
C LEU A 136 -17.20 9.27 25.58
N ASN A 137 -17.72 8.42 24.71
CA ASN A 137 -18.54 7.27 25.11
C ASN A 137 -17.90 5.98 24.64
N PHE A 138 -18.06 4.92 25.43
CA PHE A 138 -17.85 3.53 25.03
C PHE A 138 -19.13 2.74 25.33
N SER A 139 -19.64 2.00 24.36
CA SER A 139 -20.87 1.24 24.49
C SER A 139 -20.57 -0.25 24.60
N PHE A 140 -21.05 -0.91 25.65
CA PHE A 140 -20.83 -2.35 25.86
C PHE A 140 -22.14 -3.05 26.17
N SER A 141 -22.18 -4.38 26.02
CA SER A 141 -23.20 -5.20 26.66
C SER A 141 -23.05 -5.14 28.17
N LYS A 142 -24.16 -5.21 28.92
CA LYS A 142 -24.14 -5.28 30.40
C LYS A 142 -23.37 -6.49 30.93
N LEU A 143 -23.17 -7.52 30.11
CA LEU A 143 -22.45 -8.74 30.46
C LEU A 143 -20.93 -8.59 30.33
N GLU A 144 -20.45 -7.57 29.61
CA GLU A 144 -19.02 -7.35 29.31
C GLU A 144 -18.34 -6.52 30.41
N ARG A 145 -18.58 -6.90 31.67
CA ARG A 145 -18.12 -6.14 32.84
C ARG A 145 -16.61 -5.97 32.88
N GLU A 146 -15.88 -6.99 32.46
CA GLU A 146 -14.41 -6.97 32.40
C GLU A 146 -13.90 -5.83 31.49
N TYR A 147 -14.51 -5.66 30.31
CA TYR A 147 -14.10 -4.62 29.36
C TYR A 147 -14.47 -3.22 29.87
N ILE A 148 -15.63 -3.08 30.51
CA ILE A 148 -16.06 -1.83 31.14
C ILE A 148 -15.05 -1.37 32.21
N GLU A 149 -14.67 -2.26 33.13
CA GLU A 149 -13.69 -1.94 34.16
C GLU A 149 -12.29 -1.69 33.59
N GLU A 150 -11.92 -2.42 32.54
CA GLU A 150 -10.66 -2.19 31.86
C GLU A 150 -10.59 -0.80 31.22
N VAL A 151 -11.62 -0.37 30.47
CA VAL A 151 -11.64 0.97 29.87
C VAL A 151 -11.55 2.06 30.94
N LYS A 152 -12.28 1.91 32.06
CA LYS A 152 -12.19 2.84 33.19
C LYS A 152 -10.77 2.95 33.75
N ARG A 153 -10.11 1.79 33.95
CA ARG A 153 -8.71 1.73 34.40
C ARG A 153 -7.76 2.38 33.40
N LEU A 154 -7.92 2.11 32.10
CA LEU A 154 -7.07 2.64 31.03
C LEU A 154 -7.20 4.16 30.91
N ILE A 155 -8.42 4.71 30.97
CA ILE A 155 -8.67 6.15 30.96
C ILE A 155 -7.95 6.84 32.12
N LYS A 156 -8.06 6.27 33.33
CA LYS A 156 -7.36 6.78 34.51
C LYS A 156 -5.84 6.69 34.35
N PHE A 157 -5.33 5.57 33.85
CA PHE A 157 -3.89 5.34 33.71
C PHE A 157 -3.25 6.27 32.66
N VAL A 158 -3.85 6.33 31.47
CA VAL A 158 -3.27 7.05 30.31
C VAL A 158 -3.46 8.56 30.44
N PHE A 159 -4.63 9.00 30.93
CA PHE A 159 -5.01 10.42 30.90
C PHE A 159 -5.18 11.06 32.28
N SER A 160 -4.94 10.30 33.37
CA SER A 160 -5.21 10.76 34.74
C SER A 160 -6.65 11.26 34.95
N GLU A 161 -7.60 10.75 34.16
CA GLU A 161 -9.00 11.17 34.19
C GLU A 161 -9.84 10.24 35.06
N ASN A 162 -10.49 10.80 36.09
CA ASN A 162 -11.31 10.05 37.04
C ASN A 162 -12.82 10.30 36.82
N ARG A 163 -13.21 11.26 35.97
CA ARG A 163 -14.60 11.63 35.70
C ARG A 163 -15.25 10.66 34.70
N VAL A 164 -15.36 9.40 35.11
CA VAL A 164 -15.97 8.33 34.32
C VAL A 164 -17.29 7.93 34.96
N ARG A 165 -18.37 7.93 34.17
CA ARG A 165 -19.72 7.57 34.61
C ARG A 165 -20.25 6.39 33.81
N GLU A 166 -21.08 5.57 34.44
CA GLU A 166 -21.77 4.48 33.77
C GLU A 166 -23.26 4.79 33.65
N PHE A 167 -23.81 4.56 32.47
CA PHE A 167 -25.23 4.70 32.19
C PHE A 167 -25.76 3.35 31.70
N HIS A 168 -26.66 2.75 32.48
CA HIS A 168 -27.24 1.45 32.18
C HIS A 168 -28.56 1.62 31.43
N HIS A 169 -28.68 0.94 30.29
CA HIS A 169 -29.85 0.97 29.42
C HIS A 169 -30.59 -0.35 29.48
N GLU A 170 -31.58 -0.45 30.37
CA GLU A 170 -32.31 -1.70 30.63
C GLU A 170 -32.98 -2.29 29.39
N LYS A 171 -33.56 -1.42 28.53
CA LYS A 171 -34.29 -1.86 27.31
C LYS A 171 -33.41 -2.60 26.31
N ASN A 172 -32.14 -2.23 26.19
CA ASN A 172 -31.22 -2.78 25.19
C ASN A 172 -30.11 -3.63 25.81
N ASN A 173 -30.16 -3.90 27.12
CA ASN A 173 -29.11 -4.58 27.88
C ASN A 173 -27.70 -3.99 27.69
N GLY A 174 -27.61 -2.69 27.42
CA GLY A 174 -26.35 -1.98 27.17
C GLY A 174 -25.87 -1.19 28.38
N THR A 175 -24.57 -0.95 28.47
CA THR A 175 -23.95 -0.02 29.42
C THR A 175 -23.03 0.93 28.67
N ASN A 176 -23.24 2.24 28.85
CA ASN A 176 -22.34 3.26 28.31
C ASN A 176 -21.38 3.75 29.38
N VAL A 177 -20.09 3.71 29.09
CA VAL A 177 -19.05 4.38 29.87
C VAL A 177 -18.83 5.76 29.26
N VAL A 178 -19.11 6.81 30.02
CA VAL A 178 -19.13 8.19 29.55
C VAL A 178 -18.10 9.03 30.31
N ILE A 179 -17.27 9.73 29.56
CA ILE A 179 -16.25 10.64 30.07
C ILE A 179 -16.56 12.05 29.58
N SER A 180 -16.86 12.95 30.51
CA SER A 180 -17.16 14.35 30.24
C SER A 180 -15.87 15.17 30.15
N SER A 181 -15.19 15.09 29.00
CA SER A 181 -13.92 15.76 28.76
C SER A 181 -13.77 16.19 27.31
N VAL A 182 -13.84 17.50 27.07
CA VAL A 182 -13.57 18.11 25.74
C VAL A 182 -12.17 17.75 25.27
N ARG A 183 -11.16 17.78 26.17
CA ARG A 183 -9.77 17.43 25.85
C ARG A 183 -9.65 16.02 25.27
N LEU A 184 -10.28 15.04 25.91
CA LEU A 184 -10.26 13.66 25.42
C LEU A 184 -11.08 13.50 24.15
N CYS A 185 -12.21 14.19 24.00
CA CYS A 185 -12.95 14.19 22.73
C CYS A 185 -12.06 14.71 21.59
N ARG A 186 -11.37 15.85 21.76
CA ARG A 186 -10.45 16.39 20.75
C ARG A 186 -9.28 15.46 20.42
N PHE A 187 -8.76 14.74 21.42
CA PHE A 187 -7.76 13.71 21.17
C PHE A 187 -8.34 12.56 20.35
N PHE A 188 -9.51 12.03 20.72
CA PHE A 188 -10.10 10.86 20.07
C PHE A 188 -10.75 11.16 18.71
N GLU A 189 -11.05 12.42 18.39
CA GLU A 189 -11.58 12.86 17.09
C GLU A 189 -10.72 12.39 15.90
N GLN A 190 -9.40 12.30 16.05
CA GLN A 190 -8.50 11.81 15.00
C GLN A 190 -8.78 10.36 14.59
N PHE A 191 -9.44 9.59 15.45
CA PHE A 191 -9.82 8.20 15.21
C PHE A 191 -11.24 8.04 14.66
N GLY A 192 -11.95 9.14 14.38
CA GLY A 192 -13.34 9.14 13.91
C GLY A 192 -14.37 9.20 15.04
N THR A 193 -15.43 9.97 14.83
CA THR A 193 -16.44 10.31 15.83
C THR A 193 -17.60 9.31 15.90
N HIS A 194 -17.90 8.66 14.78
CA HIS A 194 -18.94 7.66 14.57
C HIS A 194 -18.30 6.35 14.08
N SER A 195 -19.10 5.34 13.75
CA SER A 195 -18.59 4.02 13.33
C SER A 195 -18.07 4.00 11.89
N ASN A 196 -18.60 4.84 11.01
CA ASN A 196 -18.29 4.85 9.57
C ASN A 196 -17.10 5.74 9.19
N ASP A 197 -16.71 6.69 10.04
CA ASP A 197 -15.55 7.57 9.87
C ASP A 197 -14.35 7.12 10.71
N LYS A 198 -14.42 5.95 11.37
CA LYS A 198 -13.30 5.42 12.15
C LYS A 198 -12.03 5.26 11.31
N GLN A 199 -10.89 5.59 11.88
CA GLN A 199 -9.59 5.47 11.24
C GLN A 199 -8.45 5.47 12.27
N MET A 200 -7.24 5.16 11.81
CA MET A 200 -6.00 5.26 12.57
C MET A 200 -5.06 6.27 11.91
N PRO A 201 -4.46 7.21 12.67
CA PRO A 201 -3.44 8.12 12.17
C PRO A 201 -2.09 7.41 11.98
N ASP A 202 -1.22 7.99 11.14
CA ASP A 202 0.08 7.40 10.78
C ASP A 202 0.96 7.04 11.99
N TRP A 203 0.92 7.85 13.05
CA TRP A 203 1.70 7.58 14.26
C TRP A 203 1.27 6.29 14.98
N VAL A 204 0.03 5.83 14.80
CA VAL A 204 -0.44 4.51 15.27
C VAL A 204 -0.04 3.42 14.29
N LEU A 205 -0.19 3.70 12.98
CA LEU A 205 0.10 2.76 11.92
C LEU A 205 1.58 2.41 11.79
N GLN A 206 2.48 3.29 12.24
CA GLN A 206 3.93 3.15 12.17
C GLN A 206 4.56 2.90 13.54
N GLU A 207 3.77 2.53 14.55
CA GLU A 207 4.31 2.21 15.88
C GLU A 207 4.89 0.78 15.93
N SER A 208 5.53 0.42 17.06
CA SER A 208 6.04 -0.93 17.36
C SER A 208 4.98 -2.02 17.17
N LEU A 209 5.42 -3.21 16.74
CA LEU A 209 4.54 -4.36 16.49
C LEU A 209 3.84 -4.82 17.77
N GLU A 210 4.51 -4.72 18.93
CA GLU A 210 3.97 -5.10 20.23
C GLU A 210 2.74 -4.26 20.59
N LYS A 211 2.83 -2.93 20.47
CA LYS A 211 1.71 -2.02 20.72
C LYS A 211 0.58 -2.26 19.71
N GLN A 212 0.89 -2.55 18.44
CA GLN A 212 -0.11 -2.86 17.43
C GLN A 212 -0.84 -4.18 17.68
N ALA A 213 -0.15 -5.21 18.18
CA ALA A 213 -0.78 -6.46 18.57
C ALA A 213 -1.81 -6.24 19.70
N VAL A 214 -1.49 -5.41 20.69
CA VAL A 214 -2.42 -5.05 21.78
C VAL A 214 -3.63 -4.27 21.28
N LEU A 215 -3.45 -3.34 20.34
CA LEU A 215 -4.55 -2.63 19.71
C LEU A 215 -5.48 -3.60 18.97
N ILE A 216 -4.92 -4.51 18.18
CA ILE A 216 -5.69 -5.51 17.42
C ILE A 216 -6.45 -6.46 18.36
N ASP A 217 -5.85 -6.88 19.47
CA ASP A 217 -6.55 -7.68 20.51
C ASP A 217 -7.75 -6.92 21.08
N ALA A 218 -7.56 -5.67 21.50
CA ALA A 218 -8.66 -4.87 22.07
C ALA A 218 -9.76 -4.57 21.04
N TRP A 219 -9.40 -4.29 19.79
CA TRP A 219 -10.38 -4.10 18.73
C TRP A 219 -11.16 -5.40 18.44
N TYR A 220 -10.47 -6.55 18.41
CA TYR A 220 -11.12 -7.86 18.26
C TYR A 220 -12.04 -8.21 19.44
N LYS A 221 -11.75 -7.76 20.66
CA LYS A 221 -12.62 -8.00 21.81
C LYS A 221 -14.00 -7.32 21.71
N GLY A 222 -14.09 -6.17 21.05
CA GLY A 222 -15.38 -5.51 20.79
C GLY A 222 -16.02 -5.95 19.47
N ASP A 223 -15.31 -5.79 18.35
CA ASP A 223 -15.87 -6.01 17.00
C ASP A 223 -15.65 -7.43 16.43
N GLY A 224 -14.97 -8.29 17.19
CA GLY A 224 -14.53 -9.60 16.74
C GLY A 224 -15.56 -10.69 16.92
N ASN A 225 -15.50 -11.69 16.05
CA ASN A 225 -16.12 -12.98 16.32
C ASN A 225 -15.23 -14.15 15.90
N TYR A 226 -15.32 -15.21 16.69
CA TYR A 226 -14.79 -16.51 16.35
C TYR A 226 -15.91 -17.38 15.79
N TYR A 227 -15.79 -17.77 14.53
CA TYR A 227 -16.77 -18.62 13.88
C TYR A 227 -16.21 -20.02 13.69
N LYS A 228 -16.89 -21.03 14.24
CA LYS A 228 -16.54 -22.46 14.10
C LYS A 228 -17.81 -23.26 13.84
N LYS A 229 -18.00 -23.75 12.59
CA LYS A 229 -19.20 -24.51 12.21
C LYS A 229 -18.90 -25.57 11.15
N GLN A 230 -19.49 -26.75 11.32
CA GLN A 230 -19.58 -27.77 10.28
C GLN A 230 -20.72 -27.43 9.31
N ASN A 231 -20.42 -27.36 8.01
CA ASN A 231 -21.39 -27.15 6.94
C ASN A 231 -21.39 -28.35 5.98
N ILE A 232 -22.37 -28.40 5.07
CA ILE A 232 -22.49 -29.44 4.03
C ILE A 232 -21.26 -29.51 3.10
N HIS A 233 -20.54 -28.40 2.93
CA HIS A 233 -19.34 -28.29 2.09
C HIS A 233 -18.03 -28.42 2.90
N GLY A 234 -18.12 -28.77 4.18
CA GLY A 234 -16.97 -28.95 5.06
C GLY A 234 -16.99 -28.06 6.31
N PHE A 235 -15.90 -28.12 7.05
CA PHE A 235 -15.73 -27.39 8.30
C PHE A 235 -15.17 -25.99 8.06
N LYS A 236 -15.81 -24.98 8.64
CA LYS A 236 -15.37 -23.58 8.56
C LYS A 236 -15.02 -23.09 9.96
N GLU A 237 -13.76 -22.72 10.12
CA GLU A 237 -13.24 -22.10 11.34
C GLU A 237 -12.43 -20.88 10.95
N VAL A 238 -12.84 -19.69 11.40
CA VAL A 238 -12.23 -18.39 11.08
C VAL A 238 -12.40 -17.41 12.22
N PHE A 239 -11.46 -16.48 12.35
CA PHE A 239 -11.68 -15.23 13.08
C PHE A 239 -12.19 -14.16 12.14
N ARG A 240 -12.98 -13.23 12.66
CA ARG A 240 -13.47 -12.08 11.92
C ARG A 240 -13.45 -10.83 12.79
N ILE A 241 -13.03 -9.71 12.22
CA ILE A 241 -13.28 -8.36 12.76
C ILE A 241 -14.19 -7.63 11.76
N SER A 242 -15.27 -7.01 12.24
CA SER A 242 -16.26 -6.37 11.38
C SER A 242 -16.29 -4.86 11.63
N THR A 243 -16.39 -4.06 10.58
CA THR A 243 -16.55 -2.60 10.70
C THR A 243 -17.33 -2.05 9.52
N VAL A 244 -17.93 -0.87 9.67
CA VAL A 244 -18.57 -0.12 8.58
C VAL A 244 -17.65 0.95 8.00
N SER A 245 -16.50 1.23 8.64
CA SER A 245 -15.46 2.09 8.07
C SER A 245 -14.57 1.32 7.10
N ARG A 246 -14.60 1.73 5.82
CA ARG A 246 -13.70 1.17 4.81
C ARG A 246 -12.24 1.46 5.15
N ASN A 247 -11.92 2.68 5.59
CA ASN A 247 -10.55 3.08 5.89
C ASN A 247 -9.97 2.24 7.03
N LEU A 248 -10.70 2.12 8.15
CA LEU A 248 -10.30 1.28 9.27
C LEU A 248 -10.11 -0.18 8.86
N SER A 249 -10.96 -0.71 7.97
CA SER A 249 -10.81 -2.08 7.49
C SER A 249 -9.50 -2.29 6.70
N LEU A 250 -9.10 -1.34 5.86
CA LEU A 250 -7.85 -1.41 5.09
C LEU A 250 -6.63 -1.25 6.00
N GLN A 251 -6.69 -0.31 6.95
CA GLN A 251 -5.65 -0.09 7.93
C GLN A 251 -5.49 -1.29 8.88
N GLY A 252 -6.59 -1.91 9.30
CA GLY A 252 -6.58 -3.15 10.09
C GLY A 252 -5.91 -4.30 9.35
N ARG A 253 -6.17 -4.45 8.05
CA ARG A 253 -5.46 -5.41 7.20
C ARG A 253 -3.96 -5.12 7.14
N MET A 254 -3.57 -3.85 7.05
CA MET A 254 -2.16 -3.45 7.05
C MET A 254 -1.47 -3.80 8.36
N LEU A 255 -2.10 -3.54 9.52
CA LEU A 255 -1.56 -3.93 10.82
C LEU A 255 -1.42 -5.45 10.97
N LEU A 256 -2.44 -6.21 10.58
CA LEU A 256 -2.36 -7.68 10.56
C LEU A 256 -1.19 -8.15 9.69
N LEU A 257 -0.99 -7.53 8.54
CA LEU A 257 0.12 -7.86 7.66
C LEU A 257 1.48 -7.53 8.27
N ARG A 258 1.65 -6.38 8.95
CA ARG A 258 2.86 -6.06 9.74
C ARG A 258 3.14 -7.09 10.83
N LEU A 259 2.10 -7.72 11.38
CA LEU A 259 2.17 -8.80 12.35
C LEU A 259 2.38 -10.20 11.71
N GLY A 260 2.61 -10.27 10.40
CA GLY A 260 2.80 -11.52 9.66
C GLY A 260 1.52 -12.34 9.46
N ILE A 261 0.34 -11.70 9.56
CA ILE A 261 -0.97 -12.35 9.51
C ILE A 261 -1.70 -11.94 8.23
N ALA A 262 -1.81 -12.86 7.27
CA ALA A 262 -2.65 -12.63 6.10
C ALA A 262 -4.14 -12.66 6.48
N SER A 263 -4.90 -11.71 5.94
CA SER A 263 -6.35 -11.65 6.08
C SER A 263 -7.03 -11.32 4.75
N SER A 264 -8.25 -11.83 4.56
CA SER A 264 -9.12 -11.43 3.46
C SER A 264 -10.08 -10.34 3.91
N LEU A 265 -10.45 -9.43 3.01
CA LEU A 265 -11.44 -8.39 3.25
C LEU A 265 -12.73 -8.73 2.48
N ASN A 266 -13.80 -9.04 3.19
CA ASN A 266 -15.11 -9.32 2.58
C ASN A 266 -16.05 -8.13 2.76
N GLN A 267 -16.50 -7.56 1.65
CA GLN A 267 -17.53 -6.53 1.63
C GLN A 267 -18.93 -7.18 1.53
N GLN A 268 -19.83 -6.79 2.42
CA GLN A 268 -21.24 -7.18 2.38
C GLN A 268 -22.09 -5.94 2.22
N ASP A 269 -22.74 -5.81 1.07
CA ASP A 269 -23.75 -4.78 0.90
C ASP A 269 -25.00 -5.11 1.73
N LYS A 270 -25.44 -4.14 2.53
CA LYS A 270 -26.62 -4.22 3.40
C LYS A 270 -27.61 -3.09 3.11
N SER A 271 -27.41 -2.35 2.01
CA SER A 271 -28.24 -1.23 1.58
C SER A 271 -29.72 -1.60 1.45
N SER A 272 -30.02 -2.81 0.97
CA SER A 272 -31.38 -3.36 0.88
C SER A 272 -32.12 -3.47 2.23
N SER A 273 -31.39 -3.47 3.34
CA SER A 273 -31.93 -3.48 4.71
C SER A 273 -31.83 -2.10 5.40
N GLY A 274 -31.54 -1.04 4.65
CA GLY A 274 -31.31 0.31 5.19
C GLY A 274 -30.03 0.44 6.03
N ARG A 275 -29.12 -0.53 5.95
CA ARG A 275 -27.88 -0.56 6.73
C ARG A 275 -26.68 -0.27 5.85
N GLN A 276 -25.64 0.29 6.47
CA GLN A 276 -24.37 0.57 5.80
C GLN A 276 -23.67 -0.72 5.35
N THR A 277 -22.87 -0.61 4.30
CA THR A 277 -21.98 -1.70 3.85
C THR A 277 -21.04 -2.13 4.98
N MET A 278 -20.95 -3.43 5.20
CA MET A 278 -20.12 -4.02 6.24
C MET A 278 -18.86 -4.64 5.65
N TYR A 279 -17.71 -4.26 6.18
CA TYR A 279 -16.39 -4.79 5.85
C TYR A 279 -15.96 -5.80 6.91
N ASN A 280 -15.54 -6.98 6.48
CA ASN A 280 -15.17 -8.08 7.37
C ASN A 280 -13.73 -8.50 7.08
N LEU A 281 -12.82 -8.22 8.00
CA LEU A 281 -11.48 -8.81 8.01
C LEU A 281 -11.59 -10.24 8.48
N VAL A 282 -11.27 -11.19 7.61
CA VAL A 282 -11.39 -12.63 7.91
C VAL A 282 -9.99 -13.25 7.94
N ILE A 283 -9.65 -13.82 9.09
CA ILE A 283 -8.39 -14.54 9.31
C ILE A 283 -8.71 -16.03 9.31
N GLY A 284 -8.13 -16.74 8.36
CA GLY A 284 -8.35 -18.17 8.12
C GLY A 284 -7.04 -18.92 7.88
N GLY A 285 -7.14 -20.23 7.70
CA GLY A 285 -5.98 -21.07 7.38
C GLY A 285 -4.94 -21.09 8.50
N GLU A 286 -3.66 -21.15 8.14
CA GLU A 286 -2.53 -21.22 9.08
C GLU A 286 -2.34 -19.94 9.92
N TYR A 287 -2.71 -18.78 9.38
CA TYR A 287 -2.57 -17.48 10.07
C TYR A 287 -3.47 -17.33 11.30
N MET A 288 -4.50 -18.18 11.44
CA MET A 288 -5.30 -18.27 12.66
C MET A 288 -4.46 -18.67 13.88
N ILE A 289 -3.36 -19.38 13.70
CA ILE A 289 -2.50 -19.82 14.81
C ILE A 289 -1.81 -18.60 15.43
N SER A 290 -1.22 -17.74 14.60
CA SER A 290 -0.56 -16.51 15.05
C SER A 290 -1.57 -15.51 15.61
N PHE A 291 -2.69 -15.30 14.92
CA PHE A 291 -3.75 -14.41 15.41
C PHE A 291 -4.34 -14.91 16.73
N GLY A 292 -4.61 -16.22 16.86
CA GLY A 292 -5.12 -16.84 18.07
C GLY A 292 -4.21 -16.63 19.28
N LYS A 293 -2.88 -16.57 19.10
CA LYS A 293 -1.94 -16.22 20.18
C LYS A 293 -2.10 -14.77 20.63
N ILE A 294 -2.29 -13.84 19.69
CA ILE A 294 -2.47 -12.41 19.99
C ILE A 294 -3.74 -12.19 20.80
N VAL A 295 -4.84 -12.81 20.38
CA VAL A 295 -6.17 -12.59 20.99
C VAL A 295 -6.49 -13.53 22.15
N GLY A 296 -5.51 -14.29 22.65
CA GLY A 296 -5.70 -15.22 23.77
C GLY A 296 -6.63 -16.41 23.46
N GLN A 297 -6.81 -16.76 22.19
CA GLN A 297 -7.65 -17.87 21.74
C GLN A 297 -6.82 -18.89 20.90
N PRO A 298 -6.13 -19.84 21.55
CA PRO A 298 -5.25 -20.79 20.86
C PRO A 298 -5.97 -21.64 19.81
N ILE A 299 -5.32 -21.81 18.65
CA ILE A 299 -5.86 -22.58 17.53
C ILE A 299 -5.00 -23.81 17.25
N GLN A 300 -5.67 -24.93 17.00
CA GLN A 300 -5.02 -26.17 16.61
C GLN A 300 -4.29 -26.01 15.26
N PRO A 301 -2.99 -26.36 15.19
CA PRO A 301 -2.17 -26.10 14.00
C PRO A 301 -2.54 -26.99 12.80
N LYS A 302 -3.10 -28.17 13.09
CA LYS A 302 -3.59 -29.11 12.09
C LYS A 302 -5.11 -29.25 12.19
N MET A 303 -5.73 -29.52 11.06
CA MET A 303 -7.13 -29.86 10.94
C MET A 303 -7.23 -31.21 10.22
N TRP A 304 -7.82 -32.21 10.87
CA TRP A 304 -7.82 -33.61 10.41
C TRP A 304 -6.43 -34.10 9.98
N ASN A 305 -5.43 -33.89 10.85
CA ASN A 305 -4.02 -34.24 10.63
C ASN A 305 -3.32 -33.57 9.43
N LYS A 306 -3.99 -32.64 8.73
CA LYS A 306 -3.42 -31.84 7.64
C LYS A 306 -3.12 -30.42 8.10
N LYS A 307 -2.14 -29.76 7.46
CA LYS A 307 -1.90 -28.33 7.66
C LYS A 307 -3.14 -27.53 7.26
N ARG A 308 -3.41 -26.43 7.96
CA ARG A 308 -4.52 -25.53 7.66
C ARG A 308 -4.30 -24.86 6.30
N ALA A 309 -5.23 -25.08 5.37
CA ALA A 309 -5.11 -24.57 4.01
C ALA A 309 -5.21 -23.04 3.97
N THR A 310 -4.39 -22.41 3.13
CA THR A 310 -4.48 -20.99 2.80
C THR A 310 -3.95 -20.74 1.39
N TYR A 311 -4.48 -19.71 0.74
CA TYR A 311 -4.04 -19.26 -0.59
C TYR A 311 -2.81 -18.36 -0.54
N TYR A 312 -2.58 -17.73 0.62
CA TYR A 312 -1.54 -16.72 0.78
C TYR A 312 -0.20 -17.32 1.18
N PHE A 313 0.86 -16.58 0.91
CA PHE A 313 2.15 -16.73 1.57
C PHE A 313 2.57 -15.36 2.08
N VAL A 314 3.17 -15.30 3.26
CA VAL A 314 3.69 -14.07 3.86
C VAL A 314 5.12 -14.38 4.27
N ASP A 315 6.06 -13.58 3.79
CA ASP A 315 7.43 -13.53 4.28
C ASP A 315 7.65 -12.23 5.06
N ASP A 316 8.91 -11.89 5.32
CA ASP A 316 9.36 -10.70 6.01
C ASP A 316 9.07 -9.39 5.27
N LYS A 317 8.82 -9.42 3.96
CA LYS A 317 8.70 -8.23 3.11
C LYS A 317 7.37 -8.11 2.38
N TYR A 318 6.71 -9.21 2.07
CA TYR A 318 5.54 -9.25 1.20
C TYR A 318 4.47 -10.24 1.67
N LEU A 319 3.22 -9.87 1.40
CA LEU A 319 2.13 -10.81 1.20
C LEU A 319 2.02 -11.16 -0.28
N TYR A 320 2.08 -12.45 -0.59
CA TYR A 320 1.86 -13.00 -1.91
C TYR A 320 0.43 -13.51 -2.04
N SER A 321 -0.34 -12.86 -2.90
CA SER A 321 -1.76 -13.17 -3.10
C SER A 321 -2.01 -13.65 -4.53
N PRO A 322 -2.65 -14.82 -4.72
CA PRO A 322 -2.95 -15.31 -6.07
C PRO A 322 -3.92 -14.39 -6.80
N VAL A 323 -3.66 -14.13 -8.07
CA VAL A 323 -4.59 -13.50 -9.00
C VAL A 323 -5.77 -14.42 -9.22
N LYS A 324 -6.95 -13.96 -8.82
CA LYS A 324 -8.21 -14.71 -8.92
C LYS A 324 -8.76 -14.67 -10.33
N LYS A 325 -8.73 -13.49 -10.95
CA LYS A 325 -9.27 -13.22 -12.28
C LYS A 325 -8.54 -12.04 -12.91
N ILE A 326 -8.42 -12.09 -14.23
CA ILE A 326 -7.94 -10.99 -15.06
C ILE A 326 -8.98 -10.80 -16.14
N ASP A 327 -9.51 -9.59 -16.24
CA ASP A 327 -10.42 -9.17 -17.29
C ASP A 327 -9.76 -8.08 -18.13
N SER A 328 -10.32 -7.82 -19.31
CA SER A 328 -9.88 -6.71 -20.14
C SER A 328 -11.04 -6.14 -20.93
N LYS A 329 -11.05 -4.82 -21.12
CA LYS A 329 -12.02 -4.10 -21.95
C LYS A 329 -11.30 -3.08 -22.82
N GLU A 330 -11.78 -2.85 -24.03
CA GLU A 330 -11.34 -1.70 -24.82
C GLU A 330 -11.96 -0.44 -24.20
N VAL A 331 -11.15 0.60 -24.04
CA VAL A 331 -11.57 1.92 -23.56
C VAL A 331 -11.12 2.98 -24.56
N ASP A 332 -11.86 4.07 -24.62
CA ASP A 332 -11.50 5.21 -25.44
C ASP A 332 -11.42 6.47 -24.58
N ASN A 333 -10.31 7.19 -24.72
CA ASN A 333 -10.06 8.50 -24.14
C ASN A 333 -10.34 8.62 -22.62
N ILE A 334 -9.96 7.60 -21.85
CA ILE A 334 -10.01 7.67 -20.39
C ILE A 334 -8.73 8.29 -19.82
N SER A 335 -8.81 8.90 -18.65
CA SER A 335 -7.61 9.37 -17.94
C SER A 335 -6.93 8.21 -17.21
N VAL A 336 -5.63 8.05 -17.44
CA VAL A 336 -4.78 7.12 -16.67
C VAL A 336 -3.70 7.91 -15.92
N TYR A 337 -3.35 7.40 -14.75
CA TYR A 337 -2.49 8.07 -13.78
C TYR A 337 -1.21 7.27 -13.56
N ASN A 338 -0.11 7.97 -13.27
CA ASN A 338 1.17 7.36 -12.93
C ASN A 338 1.95 8.30 -11.98
N PHE A 339 2.79 7.72 -11.11
CA PHE A 339 3.65 8.47 -10.20
C PHE A 339 5.12 8.16 -10.48
N SER A 340 5.96 9.20 -10.42
CA SER A 340 7.40 9.02 -10.26
C SER A 340 7.77 9.21 -8.80
N VAL A 341 8.47 8.22 -8.26
CA VAL A 341 8.69 8.06 -6.83
C VAL A 341 10.19 8.01 -6.59
N LYS A 342 10.69 8.90 -5.74
CA LYS A 342 12.12 9.08 -5.51
C LYS A 342 12.78 7.75 -5.13
N GLU A 343 13.90 7.44 -5.80
CA GLU A 343 14.75 6.24 -5.64
C GLU A 343 14.11 4.93 -6.14
N ASP A 344 12.88 4.63 -5.74
CA ASP A 344 12.29 3.29 -5.93
C ASP A 344 11.42 3.16 -7.17
N GLU A 345 10.97 4.28 -7.76
CA GLU A 345 10.14 4.34 -8.97
C GLU A 345 8.97 3.35 -8.97
N SER A 346 8.35 3.15 -7.82
CA SER A 346 7.27 2.20 -7.61
C SER A 346 6.38 2.67 -6.46
N TYR A 347 5.17 2.16 -6.43
CA TYR A 347 4.18 2.52 -5.42
C TYR A 347 3.16 1.40 -5.23
N VAL A 348 2.39 1.48 -4.16
CA VAL A 348 1.28 0.56 -3.91
C VAL A 348 -0.01 1.14 -4.48
N ALA A 349 -0.65 0.39 -5.37
CA ALA A 349 -2.00 0.66 -5.88
C ALA A 349 -2.95 -0.44 -5.38
N ASP A 350 -3.97 -0.06 -4.61
CA ASP A 350 -4.96 -0.98 -4.00
C ASP A 350 -4.35 -2.20 -3.30
N GLY A 351 -3.22 -1.97 -2.63
CA GLY A 351 -2.49 -3.00 -1.89
C GLY A 351 -1.54 -3.84 -2.73
N VAL A 352 -1.30 -3.54 -4.00
CA VAL A 352 -0.33 -4.27 -4.84
C VAL A 352 0.81 -3.35 -5.28
N ALA A 353 2.05 -3.85 -5.24
CA ALA A 353 3.20 -3.13 -5.75
C ALA A 353 3.17 -3.04 -7.28
N VAL A 354 3.19 -1.81 -7.79
CA VAL A 354 3.30 -1.46 -9.20
C VAL A 354 4.53 -0.58 -9.44
N HIS A 355 5.10 -0.65 -10.64
CA HIS A 355 6.23 0.18 -11.02
C HIS A 355 5.75 1.43 -11.79
N ASN A 356 6.52 2.51 -11.73
CA ASN A 356 6.31 3.63 -12.63
C ASN A 356 6.43 3.14 -14.08
N CYS A 357 5.62 3.72 -14.97
CA CYS A 357 5.79 3.46 -16.40
C CYS A 357 6.90 4.36 -16.93
N THR A 358 8.10 3.81 -17.20
CA THR A 358 9.27 4.60 -17.63
C THR A 358 9.20 5.06 -19.09
N ALA A 359 8.26 4.55 -19.92
CA ALA A 359 7.86 5.31 -21.09
C ALA A 359 6.36 5.45 -21.30
N PRO A 360 5.91 6.67 -21.62
CA PRO A 360 4.62 6.89 -22.21
C PRO A 360 4.54 6.11 -23.53
N ASN A 361 3.64 5.13 -23.56
CA ASN A 361 3.18 4.52 -24.79
C ASN A 361 2.32 5.59 -25.50
N PHE A 362 2.94 6.53 -26.20
CA PHE A 362 2.22 7.42 -27.10
C PHE A 362 1.63 6.54 -28.21
N SER A 363 0.30 6.55 -28.33
CA SER A 363 -0.44 5.80 -29.34
C SER A 363 -0.12 6.25 -30.77
N SER A 364 0.48 7.43 -30.94
CA SER A 364 1.10 7.89 -32.18
C SER A 364 2.60 7.61 -32.17
N GLY A 365 3.17 7.32 -33.35
CA GLY A 365 4.62 7.20 -33.50
C GLY A 365 5.30 8.45 -32.93
N SER A 366 6.20 8.25 -31.97
CA SER A 366 6.87 9.35 -31.27
C SER A 366 8.24 9.59 -31.85
N LEU A 367 8.57 10.84 -32.17
CA LEU A 367 9.86 11.24 -32.69
C LEU A 367 10.78 11.67 -31.55
N HIS A 368 11.92 11.00 -31.42
CA HIS A 368 13.06 11.51 -30.67
C HIS A 368 14.06 12.10 -31.65
N ALA A 369 14.17 13.43 -31.66
CA ALA A 369 15.12 14.18 -32.48
C ALA A 369 16.16 14.84 -31.58
N ALA A 370 17.33 14.21 -31.44
CA ALA A 370 18.41 14.73 -30.60
C ALA A 370 19.60 15.19 -31.44
N VAL A 371 20.23 16.27 -30.98
CA VAL A 371 21.46 16.83 -31.56
C VAL A 371 22.54 16.82 -30.48
N VAL A 372 23.68 16.22 -30.78
CA VAL A 372 24.87 16.24 -29.93
C VAL A 372 26.01 16.85 -30.73
N GLU A 373 26.59 17.93 -30.21
CA GLU A 373 27.76 18.58 -30.77
C GLU A 373 28.89 18.64 -29.73
N ILE A 374 30.07 18.16 -30.12
CA ILE A 374 31.23 18.08 -29.24
C ILE A 374 32.39 18.84 -29.88
N TYR A 375 32.97 19.80 -29.16
CA TYR A 375 34.14 20.54 -29.59
C TYR A 375 35.34 20.08 -28.78
N VAL A 376 36.27 19.37 -29.41
CA VAL A 376 37.48 18.86 -28.78
C VAL A 376 38.64 19.81 -29.11
N LYS A 377 39.12 20.49 -28.07
CA LYS A 377 40.18 21.51 -28.18
C LYS A 377 41.55 20.92 -28.47
N LYS A 378 42.47 21.76 -28.98
CA LYS A 378 43.84 21.36 -29.30
C LYS A 378 44.48 20.48 -28.22
N GLY A 379 44.97 19.31 -28.61
CA GLY A 379 45.62 18.33 -27.72
C GLY A 379 44.69 17.59 -26.74
N ALA A 380 43.37 17.84 -26.76
CA ALA A 380 42.44 17.23 -25.82
C ALA A 380 41.88 15.89 -26.34
N ARG A 381 41.45 15.04 -25.40
CA ARG A 381 40.76 13.77 -25.67
C ARG A 381 39.36 13.80 -25.07
N CYS A 382 38.35 13.44 -25.85
CA CYS A 382 36.96 13.31 -25.40
C CYS A 382 36.42 11.93 -25.75
N GLN A 383 35.83 11.24 -24.76
CA GLN A 383 35.10 10.00 -24.99
C GLN A 383 33.63 10.19 -24.61
N TYR A 384 32.74 9.88 -25.54
CA TYR A 384 31.30 9.98 -25.35
C TYR A 384 30.65 8.61 -25.55
N THR A 385 30.08 8.06 -24.48
CA THR A 385 29.46 6.73 -24.48
C THR A 385 27.96 6.82 -24.20
N THR A 386 27.15 6.21 -25.05
CA THR A 386 25.68 6.17 -24.87
C THR A 386 25.10 4.77 -25.05
N VAL A 387 24.31 4.32 -24.08
CA VAL A 387 23.46 3.12 -24.18
C VAL A 387 22.00 3.56 -24.07
N GLN A 388 21.18 3.23 -25.07
CA GLN A 388 19.80 3.67 -25.15
C GLN A 388 18.86 2.51 -25.45
N ASN A 389 17.75 2.43 -24.70
CA ASN A 389 16.68 1.46 -24.91
C ASN A 389 15.35 2.18 -25.13
N TRP A 390 14.85 2.11 -26.36
CA TRP A 390 13.66 2.85 -26.81
C TRP A 390 12.44 1.93 -26.95
N TYR A 391 11.24 2.45 -26.71
CA TYR A 391 10.03 1.69 -27.01
C TYR A 391 9.86 1.49 -28.53
N LYS A 392 9.22 0.38 -28.92
CA LYS A 392 9.13 -0.08 -30.33
C LYS A 392 8.34 0.82 -31.28
N ASN A 393 7.71 1.87 -30.77
CA ASN A 393 6.95 2.88 -31.51
C ASN A 393 7.73 4.20 -31.71
N ILE A 394 8.99 4.28 -31.29
CA ILE A 394 9.81 5.50 -31.36
C ILE A 394 10.61 5.57 -32.66
N TYR A 395 10.56 6.71 -33.36
CA TYR A 395 11.52 7.08 -34.39
C TYR A 395 12.68 7.80 -33.74
N ASN A 396 13.84 7.15 -33.67
CA ASN A 396 15.06 7.68 -33.05
C ASN A 396 15.95 8.28 -34.15
N LEU A 397 15.85 9.60 -34.36
CA LEU A 397 16.58 10.33 -35.41
C LEU A 397 17.61 11.24 -34.74
N VAL A 398 18.87 10.79 -34.69
CA VAL A 398 19.91 11.49 -33.93
C VAL A 398 21.02 12.01 -34.83
N THR A 399 21.32 13.30 -34.67
CA THR A 399 22.46 13.95 -35.31
C THR A 399 23.59 14.07 -34.30
N LYS A 400 24.77 13.58 -34.66
CA LYS A 400 25.95 13.53 -33.78
C LYS A 400 27.13 14.11 -34.54
N ARG A 401 27.69 15.21 -34.06
CA ARG A 401 28.84 15.87 -34.70
C ARG A 401 29.92 16.18 -33.69
N ALA A 402 31.17 16.04 -34.10
CA ALA A 402 32.30 16.52 -33.34
C ALA A 402 33.21 17.40 -34.21
N TYR A 403 33.73 18.47 -33.63
CA TYR A 403 34.77 19.31 -34.20
C TYR A 403 36.06 19.06 -33.42
N VAL A 404 37.10 18.57 -34.09
CA VAL A 404 38.31 18.05 -33.45
C VAL A 404 39.50 18.88 -33.91
N GLU A 405 40.08 19.66 -33.02
CA GLU A 405 41.21 20.55 -33.31
C GLU A 405 42.55 19.80 -33.41
N GLU A 406 43.65 20.52 -33.66
CA GLU A 406 45.00 19.99 -33.85
C GLU A 406 45.44 19.05 -32.70
N GLU A 407 46.03 17.90 -33.05
CA GLU A 407 46.46 16.83 -32.13
C GLU A 407 45.37 16.36 -31.12
N ALA A 408 44.09 16.61 -31.40
CA ALA A 408 42.98 16.22 -30.53
C ALA A 408 42.34 14.89 -30.95
N GLU A 409 41.67 14.22 -30.00
CA GLU A 409 41.08 12.90 -30.17
C GLU A 409 39.62 12.85 -29.69
N MET A 410 38.71 12.40 -30.56
CA MET A 410 37.31 12.13 -30.22
C MET A 410 37.01 10.64 -30.33
N ILE A 411 36.43 10.04 -29.29
CA ILE A 411 35.99 8.64 -29.26
C ILE A 411 34.48 8.58 -29.01
N TRP A 412 33.74 8.01 -29.95
CA TRP A 412 32.30 7.83 -29.84
C TRP A 412 31.97 6.34 -29.69
N THR A 413 31.35 5.96 -28.58
CA THR A 413 30.83 4.59 -28.38
C THR A 413 29.32 4.64 -28.18
N ASP A 414 28.55 3.92 -28.98
CA ASP A 414 27.11 3.86 -28.75
C ASP A 414 26.47 2.51 -29.00
N PHE A 415 25.42 2.24 -28.23
CA PHE A 415 24.58 1.06 -28.36
C PHE A 415 23.11 1.45 -28.25
N ASN A 416 22.34 1.10 -29.27
CA ASN A 416 20.90 1.38 -29.34
C ASN A 416 20.12 0.08 -29.47
N MET A 417 19.05 -0.04 -28.70
CA MET A 417 18.10 -1.15 -28.79
C MET A 417 16.67 -0.63 -28.68
N GLY A 418 15.72 -1.44 -29.14
CA GLY A 418 14.33 -1.01 -29.17
C GLY A 418 14.06 -0.12 -30.38
N SER A 419 13.24 0.93 -30.24
CA SER A 419 12.80 1.85 -31.32
C SER A 419 12.04 1.15 -32.46
N LYS A 420 11.27 1.91 -33.24
CA LYS A 420 10.70 1.45 -34.51
C LYS A 420 11.73 1.58 -35.63
N VAL A 421 12.39 2.73 -35.68
CA VAL A 421 13.43 3.07 -36.65
C VAL A 421 14.51 3.84 -35.91
N THR A 422 15.78 3.43 -36.05
CA THR A 422 16.92 4.22 -35.60
C THR A 422 17.74 4.70 -36.78
N MET A 423 17.88 6.02 -36.92
CA MET A 423 18.69 6.66 -37.95
C MET A 423 19.73 7.54 -37.26
N LYS A 424 21.01 7.23 -37.47
CA LYS A 424 22.13 7.93 -36.81
C LYS A 424 23.17 8.32 -37.84
N TYR A 425 23.65 9.56 -37.72
CA TYR A 425 24.72 10.11 -38.54
C TYR A 425 25.82 10.70 -37.66
N PRO A 426 26.70 9.86 -37.06
CA PRO A 426 27.89 10.36 -36.41
C PRO A 426 28.86 10.93 -37.44
N GLY A 427 29.34 12.14 -37.22
CA GLY A 427 30.29 12.83 -38.09
C GLY A 427 31.40 13.52 -37.30
N PHE A 428 32.58 13.57 -37.91
CA PHE A 428 33.75 14.27 -37.37
C PHE A 428 34.21 15.33 -38.37
N VAL A 429 34.45 16.54 -37.88
CA VAL A 429 35.22 17.57 -38.57
C VAL A 429 36.62 17.54 -37.97
N LEU A 430 37.57 16.97 -38.71
CA LEU A 430 38.98 16.93 -38.32
C LEU A 430 39.64 18.24 -38.75
N ALA A 431 39.67 19.20 -37.84
CA ALA A 431 39.92 20.61 -38.12
C ALA A 431 41.38 21.05 -37.94
N GLY A 432 42.27 20.15 -37.55
CA GLY A 432 43.69 20.46 -37.38
C GLY A 432 44.59 19.27 -37.70
N LYS A 433 45.88 19.55 -37.88
CA LYS A 433 46.89 18.51 -38.09
C LYS A 433 46.91 17.54 -36.90
N GLY A 434 46.95 16.24 -37.18
CA GLY A 434 46.95 15.21 -36.13
C GLY A 434 45.61 14.95 -35.45
N ALA A 435 44.52 15.64 -35.83
CA ALA A 435 43.19 15.38 -35.30
C ALA A 435 42.70 13.95 -35.63
N ARG A 436 42.10 13.26 -34.66
CA ARG A 436 41.62 11.87 -34.77
C ARG A 436 40.18 11.71 -34.27
N GLY A 437 39.42 10.86 -34.96
CA GLY A 437 38.06 10.48 -34.57
C GLY A 437 37.86 8.97 -34.67
N GLU A 438 37.29 8.37 -33.64
CA GLU A 438 36.92 6.95 -33.58
C GLU A 438 35.42 6.81 -33.31
N VAL A 439 34.75 5.89 -34.02
CA VAL A 439 33.34 5.56 -33.78
C VAL A 439 33.13 4.05 -33.71
N LEU A 440 32.53 3.62 -32.61
CA LEU A 440 31.97 2.29 -32.44
C LEU A 440 30.47 2.44 -32.16
N SER A 441 29.64 2.14 -33.15
CA SER A 441 28.18 2.24 -33.05
C SER A 441 27.54 0.88 -33.30
N MET A 442 26.76 0.40 -32.35
CA MET A 442 25.98 -0.83 -32.44
C MET A 442 24.49 -0.52 -32.35
N ALA A 443 23.68 -1.24 -33.14
CA ALA A 443 22.23 -1.21 -33.07
C ALA A 443 21.68 -2.63 -33.07
N LEU A 444 20.71 -2.90 -32.21
CA LEU A 444 20.02 -4.18 -32.13
C LEU A 444 18.55 -3.98 -32.55
N ALA A 445 18.15 -4.68 -33.61
CA ALA A 445 16.79 -4.67 -34.14
C ALA A 445 16.16 -6.07 -34.05
N GLY A 446 14.93 -6.13 -33.54
CA GLY A 446 14.05 -7.29 -33.57
C GLY A 446 12.94 -7.15 -34.61
N ALA A 447 11.93 -8.03 -34.54
CA ALA A 447 10.82 -8.03 -35.50
C ALA A 447 10.09 -6.67 -35.55
N GLY A 448 9.99 -6.09 -36.76
CA GLY A 448 9.33 -4.81 -37.01
C GLY A 448 10.14 -3.57 -36.65
N GLN A 449 11.46 -3.71 -36.45
CA GLN A 449 12.39 -2.63 -36.16
C GLN A 449 13.39 -2.47 -37.31
N HIS A 450 13.78 -1.24 -37.61
CA HIS A 450 14.64 -0.89 -38.76
C HIS A 450 15.84 -0.04 -38.37
#